data_AF-A0A531LIS8-F1
#
_entry.id   AF-A0A531LIS8-F1
#
_cell.length_a   1.000
_cell.length_b   1.000
_cell.length_c   1.000
_cell.angle_alpha   90.00
_cell.angle_beta   90.00
_cell.angle_gamma   90.00
#
_symmetry.space_group_name_H-M   'P 1'
#
loop_
_entity.id
_entity.type
_entity.pdbx_description
1 polymer ?
#
loop_
_entity_poly.entity_id
_entity_poly.type
_entity_poly.pdbx_seq_one_letter_code
_entity_poly.pdbx_strand_id
1 'polypeptide(L)' 'AQTAPVSSGALWTGRVLSALIVLFMIFDGAIKLPPLDIVTQTMVQLGWPADPNAARMLGIIGLISTALYA' A
#
# COMPACT_ATOMS: atom_id res chain seq x y z
N ALA A 1 17.73 -15.44 -27.53
CA ALA A 1 18.59 -15.59 -26.33
C ALA A 1 17.78 -16.30 -25.26
N GLN A 2 18.29 -17.39 -24.68
CA GLN A 2 17.62 -18.13 -23.61
C GLN A 2 18.01 -17.49 -22.28
N THR A 3 17.04 -16.98 -21.52
CA THR A 3 17.27 -16.42 -20.19
C THR A 3 17.66 -17.54 -19.22
N ALA A 4 18.72 -17.30 -18.42
CA ALA A 4 19.15 -18.25 -17.40
C ALA A 4 18.00 -18.51 -16.40
N PRO A 5 17.84 -19.75 -15.90
CA PRO A 5 16.78 -20.09 -14.97
C PRO A 5 16.94 -19.31 -13.66
N VAL A 6 15.82 -18.76 -13.16
CA VAL A 6 15.78 -18.04 -11.89
C VAL A 6 16.06 -19.01 -10.75
N SER A 7 16.97 -18.65 -9.84
CA SER A 7 17.28 -19.53 -8.70
C SER A 7 16.10 -19.61 -7.73
N SER A 8 15.94 -20.76 -7.05
CA SER A 8 14.88 -20.95 -6.05
C SER A 8 14.95 -19.93 -4.92
N GLY A 9 16.16 -19.50 -4.53
CA GLY A 9 16.37 -18.45 -3.54
C GLY A 9 15.82 -17.10 -4.00
N ALA A 10 16.10 -16.69 -5.24
CA ALA A 10 15.56 -15.46 -5.80
C ALA A 10 14.01 -15.48 -5.87
N LEU A 11 13.41 -16.62 -6.21
CA LEU A 11 11.95 -16.77 -6.22
C LEU A 11 11.33 -16.61 -4.83
N TRP A 12 11.89 -17.26 -3.80
CA TRP A 12 11.37 -17.17 -2.44
C TRP A 12 11.57 -15.77 -1.83
N THR A 13 12.73 -15.15 -2.05
CA THR A 13 12.97 -13.77 -1.62
C THR A 13 11.96 -12.80 -2.25
N GLY A 14 11.73 -12.93 -3.56
CA GLY A 14 10.72 -12.12 -4.25
C GLY A 14 9.33 -12.29 -3.65
N ARG A 15 8.90 -13.54 -3.41
CA ARG A 15 7.60 -13.84 -2.79
C ARG A 15 7.44 -13.23 -1.40
N VAL A 16 8.46 -13.35 -0.54
CA VAL A 16 8.42 -12.79 0.82
C VAL A 16 8.35 -11.27 0.76
N LEU A 17 9.19 -10.62 -0.04
CA LEU A 17 9.18 -9.17 -0.18
C LEU A 17 7.85 -8.65 -0.75
N SER A 18 7.32 -9.29 -1.79
CA SER A 18 6.01 -8.94 -2.35
C SER A 18 4.90 -9.11 -1.32
N ALA A 19 4.85 -10.22 -0.60
CA ALA A 19 3.84 -10.45 0.44
C ALA A 19 3.92 -9.40 1.57
N LEU A 20 5.13 -9.04 2.00
CA LEU A 20 5.34 -8.01 3.02
C LEU A 20 4.82 -6.64 2.55
N ILE A 21 5.15 -6.23 1.32
CA ILE A 21 4.71 -4.95 0.77
C ILE A 21 3.19 -4.93 0.55
N VAL A 22 2.61 -6.01 0.01
CA VAL A 22 1.15 -6.11 -0.20
C VAL A 22 0.41 -6.03 1.12
N LEU A 23 0.86 -6.74 2.16
CA LEU A 23 0.26 -6.68 3.48
C LEU A 23 0.34 -5.27 4.09
N PHE A 24 1.50 -4.63 3.98
CA PHE A 24 1.69 -3.25 4.43
C PHE A 24 0.74 -2.29 3.70
N MET A 25 0.62 -2.42 2.38
CA MET A 25 -0.25 -1.56 1.57
C MET A 25 -1.73 -1.78 1.85
N ILE A 26 -2.16 -3.03 2.08
CA ILE A 26 -3.54 -3.32 2.51
C ILE A 26 -3.83 -2.63 3.84
N PHE A 27 -2.92 -2.75 4.81
CA PHE A 27 -3.06 -2.08 6.10
C PHE A 27 -3.13 -0.55 5.93
N ASP A 28 -2.15 0.03 5.22
CA ASP A 28 -2.05 1.47 4.98
C ASP A 28 -3.29 2.06 4.28
N GLY A 29 -3.82 1.37 3.27
CA GLY A 29 -5.01 1.80 2.55
C GLY A 29 -6.28 1.63 3.38
N ALA A 30 -6.40 0.54 4.14
CA ALA A 30 -7.59 0.23 4.94
C ALA A 30 -7.79 1.22 6.10
N ILE A 31 -6.73 1.62 6.81
CA ILE A 31 -6.83 2.57 7.93
C ILE A 31 -7.30 3.97 7.49
N LYS A 32 -7.19 4.30 6.20
CA LYS A 32 -7.65 5.58 5.64
C LYS A 32 -9.14 5.61 5.33
N LEU A 33 -9.85 4.48 5.36
CA LEU A 33 -11.28 4.41 5.02
C LEU A 33 -12.21 4.93 6.14
N PRO A 34 -11.98 4.54 7.42
CA PRO A 34 -12.69 5.15 8.54
C PRO A 34 -12.17 6.58 8.81
N PRO A 35 -13.01 7.47 9.34
CA PRO A 35 -12.60 8.82 9.71
C PRO A 35 -11.81 8.81 11.03
N LEU A 36 -10.56 8.36 10.98
CA LEU A 36 -9.67 8.35 12.15
C LEU A 36 -8.96 9.71 12.29
N ASP A 37 -9.04 10.33 13.47
CA ASP A 37 -8.41 11.64 13.74
C ASP A 37 -6.90 11.63 13.50
N ILE A 38 -6.24 10.50 13.80
CA ILE A 38 -4.79 10.39 13.57
C ILE A 38 -4.43 10.50 12.07
N VAL A 39 -5.30 10.06 11.17
CA VAL A 39 -5.07 10.15 9.72
C VAL A 39 -5.16 11.60 9.26
N THR A 40 -6.18 12.34 9.70
CA THR A 40 -6.32 13.76 9.32
C THR A 40 -5.26 14.64 9.98
N GLN A 41 -4.89 14.37 11.24
CA GLN A 41 -3.80 15.08 11.94
C GLN A 41 -2.45 14.91 11.23
N THR A 42 -2.10 13.68 10.86
CA THR A 42 -0.86 13.39 10.14
C THR A 42 -0.89 13.96 8.72
N MET A 43 -2.04 13.95 8.04
CA MET A 43 -2.21 14.64 6.75
C MET A 43 -1.95 16.15 6.87
N VAL A 44 -2.46 16.81 7.91
CA VAL A 44 -2.18 18.24 8.17
C VAL A 44 -0.69 18.50 8.39
N GLN A 45 -0.01 17.64 9.15
CA GLN A 45 1.44 17.74 9.34
C GLN A 45 2.22 17.61 8.02
N LEU A 46 1.68 16.85 7.07
CA LEU A 46 2.21 16.67 5.71
C LEU A 46 1.76 17.77 4.73
N GLY A 47 1.05 18.80 5.20
CA GLY A 47 0.57 19.92 4.37
C GLY A 47 -0.70 19.63 3.57
N TRP A 48 -1.39 18.52 3.86
CA TRP A 48 -2.69 18.19 3.26
C TRP A 48 -3.86 18.77 4.07
N PRO A 49 -5.00 19.08 3.43
CA PRO A 49 -6.21 19.43 4.15
C PRO A 49 -6.69 18.30 5.07
N ALA A 50 -7.26 18.66 6.22
CA ALA A 50 -7.91 17.74 7.15
C ALA A 50 -9.27 17.22 6.64
N ASP A 51 -9.35 16.81 5.38
CA ASP A 51 -10.57 16.32 4.75
C ASP A 51 -10.63 14.77 4.78
N PRO A 52 -11.58 14.17 5.53
CA PRO A 52 -11.76 12.72 5.54
C PRO A 52 -12.08 12.12 4.17
N ASN A 53 -12.70 12.87 3.26
CA ASN A 53 -12.97 12.38 1.91
C ASN A 53 -11.69 12.25 1.09
N ALA A 54 -10.79 13.24 1.17
CA ALA A 54 -9.46 13.14 0.56
C ALA A 54 -8.67 11.93 1.10
N ALA A 55 -8.68 11.71 2.43
CA ALA A 55 -8.07 10.53 3.05
C ALA A 55 -8.65 9.22 2.50
N ARG A 56 -9.99 9.12 2.43
CA ARG A 56 -10.68 7.94 1.91
C ARG A 56 -10.38 7.69 0.43
N MET A 57 -10.33 8.74 -0.40
CA MET A 57 -9.94 8.61 -1.81
C MET A 57 -8.52 8.06 -1.95
N LEU A 58 -7.57 8.57 -1.15
CA LEU A 58 -6.21 8.03 -1.12
C LEU A 58 -6.18 6.55 -0.69
N GLY A 59 -6.96 6.18 0.32
CA GLY A 59 -7.10 4.79 0.75
C GLY A 59 -7.64 3.88 -0.35
N ILE A 60 -8.71 4.30 -1.04
CA ILE A 60 -9.33 3.52 -2.13
C ILE A 60 -8.36 3.35 -3.30
N ILE A 61 -7.69 4.43 -3.74
CA ILE A 61 -6.71 4.36 -4.83
C ILE A 61 -5.58 3.41 -4.46
N GLY A 62 -5.03 3.55 -3.25
CA GLY A 62 -3.95 2.66 -2.76
C GLY A 62 -4.37 1.20 -2.74
N LEU A 63 -5.59 0.89 -2.26
CA LEU A 63 -6.11 -0.48 -2.23
C LEU A 63 -6.35 -1.04 -3.62
N ILE A 64 -6.91 -0.27 -4.55
CA ILE A 64 -7.10 -0.70 -5.95
C ILE A 64 -5.74 -0.96 -6.60
N SER A 65 -4.78 -0.05 -6.46
CA SER A 65 -3.42 -0.24 -6.99
C SER A 65 -2.75 -1.49 -6.41
N THR A 66 -2.94 -1.75 -5.12
CA THR A 66 -2.41 -2.95 -4.46
C THR A 66 -3.06 -4.22 -5.00
N ALA A 67 -4.39 -4.21 -5.19
CA ALA A 67 -5.13 -5.34 -5.76
C ALA A 67 -4.79 -5.62 -7.22
N LEU A 68 -4.42 -4.59 -8.00
CA LEU A 68 -3.96 -4.76 -9.38
C LEU A 68 -2.51 -5.29 -9.45
N TYR A 69 -1.70 -5.03 -8.43
CA TYR A 69 -0.31 -5.49 -8.36
C TYR A 69 -0.18 -6.93 -7.84
N ALA A 70 -0.94 -7.28 -6.80
CA ALA A 70 -0.84 -8.55 -6.08
C ALA A 70 -1.32 -9.76 -6.90
#